data_AF-A0A839S0R3-F1
#
_entry.id   AF-A0A839S0R3-F1
#
_cell.length_a   1.000
_cell.length_b   1.000
_cell.length_c   1.000
_cell.angle_alpha   90.00
_cell.angle_beta   90.00
_cell.angle_gamma   90.00
#
_symmetry.space_group_name_H-M   'P 1'
#
loop_
_entity.id
_entity.type
_entity.pdbx_description
1 polymer ?
#
loop_
_entity_poly.entity_id
_entity_poly.type
_entity_poly.pdbx_seq_one_letter_code
_entity_poly.pdbx_strand_id
1 'polypeptide(L)'
;MGTTLTTAAEVVAALRDNADPTEEAKIRARVAGDEPVIGVRMGTLFDIAKAATDVPAVEFDALVTHAAYESRMAAFCILDFRSRRVLSDEERATLAQTYLARHDAITAWDMVDRAAPRVLGRPILTGAVDGAILDELARSADPLRRRSAITAPLWFVKKGSSADVERGLVVADSLDDDEHPHVRSAVRTYRKHAARRVPPSAG
;
A
#
# COMPACT_ATOMS: atom_id res chain seq x y z
N MET A 1 -4.54 -10.96 26.04
CA MET A 1 -5.48 -10.58 24.96
C MET A 1 -5.19 -9.12 24.66
N GLY A 2 -4.66 -8.80 23.48
CA GLY A 2 -4.37 -7.41 23.12
C GLY A 2 -5.67 -6.61 23.05
N THR A 3 -5.65 -5.37 23.52
CA THR A 3 -6.79 -4.45 23.45
C THR A 3 -7.20 -4.25 22.00
N THR A 4 -8.43 -4.61 21.64
CA THR A 4 -9.00 -4.29 20.32
C THR A 4 -9.37 -2.81 20.30
N LEU A 5 -9.02 -2.11 19.22
CA LEU A 5 -9.42 -0.72 18.99
C LEU A 5 -10.57 -0.71 17.98
N THR A 6 -11.62 0.03 18.30
CA THR A 6 -12.89 0.00 17.54
C THR A 6 -13.25 1.34 16.90
N THR A 7 -12.60 2.43 17.31
CA THR A 7 -12.83 3.78 16.75
C THR A 7 -11.55 4.43 16.25
N ALA A 8 -11.69 5.39 15.34
CA ALA A 8 -10.60 6.24 14.87
C ALA A 8 -9.99 7.06 16.00
N ALA A 9 -10.82 7.53 16.93
CA ALA A 9 -10.36 8.29 18.10
C ALA A 9 -9.44 7.45 19.00
N GLU A 10 -9.79 6.19 19.26
CA GLU A 10 -8.94 5.25 20.02
C GLU A 10 -7.61 4.99 19.31
N VAL A 11 -7.63 4.83 17.99
CA VAL A 11 -6.41 4.65 17.18
C VAL A 11 -5.52 5.89 17.25
N VAL A 12 -6.09 7.09 17.07
CA VAL A 12 -5.35 8.34 17.12
C VAL A 12 -4.81 8.61 18.53
N ALA A 13 -5.57 8.30 19.57
CA ALA A 13 -5.10 8.37 20.96
C ALA A 13 -3.91 7.43 21.17
N ALA A 14 -4.02 6.17 20.77
CA ALA A 14 -2.91 5.20 20.88
C ALA A 14 -1.66 5.64 20.10
N LEU A 15 -1.82 6.27 18.93
CA LEU A 15 -0.69 6.84 18.19
C LEU A 15 -0.04 7.98 18.99
N ARG A 16 -0.82 8.91 19.55
CA ARG A 16 -0.31 10.04 20.34
C ARG A 16 0.37 9.59 21.64
N ASP A 17 -0.17 8.57 22.31
CA ASP A 17 0.43 7.98 23.52
C ASP A 17 1.80 7.33 23.26
N ASN A 18 2.11 7.05 21.99
CA ASN A 18 3.38 6.48 21.53
C ASN A 18 4.21 7.47 20.70
N ALA A 19 3.94 8.77 20.80
CA ALA A 19 4.70 9.81 20.13
C ALA A 19 6.14 9.91 20.68
N ASP A 20 7.10 9.96 19.76
CA ASP A 20 8.53 10.11 20.03
C ASP A 20 9.10 11.20 19.11
N PRO A 21 9.66 12.30 19.65
CA PRO A 21 10.24 13.39 18.86
C PRO A 21 11.36 12.94 17.91
N THR A 22 12.08 11.87 18.25
CA THR A 22 13.11 11.28 17.40
C THR A 22 12.51 10.63 16.15
N GLU A 23 11.39 9.92 16.32
CA GLU A 23 10.67 9.32 15.20
C GLU A 23 9.93 10.39 14.39
N GLU A 24 9.40 11.42 15.04
CA GLU A 24 8.80 12.59 14.38
C GLU A 24 9.80 13.22 13.39
N ALA A 25 11.01 13.53 13.84
CA ALA A 25 12.05 14.12 13.00
C ALA A 25 12.43 13.24 11.80
N LYS A 26 12.49 11.92 11.99
CA LYS A 26 12.77 10.96 10.90
C LYS A 26 11.63 10.91 9.88
N ILE A 27 10.38 10.90 10.34
CA ILE A 27 9.21 10.85 9.48
C ILE A 27 9.06 12.17 8.73
N ARG A 28 9.27 13.31 9.40
CA ARG A 28 9.25 14.65 8.80
C ARG A 28 10.11 14.77 7.55
N ALA A 29 11.28 14.13 7.54
CA ALA A 29 12.22 14.16 6.41
C ALA A 29 11.70 13.48 5.13
N ARG A 30 10.58 12.75 5.17
CA ARG A 30 10.06 11.94 4.05
C ARG A 30 8.58 12.14 3.73
N VAL A 31 7.90 13.07 4.40
CA VAL A 31 6.50 13.44 4.16
C VAL A 31 6.41 14.89 3.65
N ALA A 32 5.24 15.30 3.16
CA ALA A 32 5.03 16.69 2.74
C ALA A 32 5.23 17.66 3.92
N GLY A 33 5.73 18.87 3.64
CA GLY A 33 6.12 19.83 4.68
C GLY A 33 4.95 20.29 5.57
N ASP A 34 3.75 20.34 5.02
CA ASP A 34 2.51 20.77 5.66
C ASP A 34 1.69 19.61 6.27
N GLU A 35 2.05 18.35 6.02
CA GLU A 35 1.35 17.18 6.55
C GLU A 35 1.73 16.95 8.02
N PRO A 36 0.80 17.00 9.00
CA PRO A 36 1.13 16.74 10.41
C PRO A 36 1.75 15.35 10.64
N VAL A 37 2.69 15.25 11.58
CA VAL A 37 3.35 13.98 11.97
C VAL A 37 3.26 13.85 13.48
N ILE A 38 2.90 12.67 13.95
CA ILE A 38 2.77 12.33 15.38
C ILE A 38 4.11 11.84 15.95
N GLY A 39 4.92 11.16 15.15
CA GLY A 39 6.21 10.62 15.54
C GLY A 39 6.11 9.22 16.13
N VAL A 40 5.48 8.26 15.44
CA VAL A 40 5.33 6.89 15.95
C VAL A 40 6.29 5.92 15.25
N ARG A 41 7.03 5.14 16.02
CA ARG A 41 7.85 4.04 15.49
C ARG A 41 7.00 3.10 14.62
N MET A 42 7.45 2.80 13.40
CA MET A 42 6.66 2.00 12.44
C MET A 42 6.19 0.63 12.95
N GLY A 43 6.98 -0.04 13.78
CA GLY A 43 6.57 -1.31 14.41
C GLY A 43 5.34 -1.12 15.31
N THR A 44 5.36 -0.11 16.17
CA THR A 44 4.25 0.26 17.06
C THR A 44 3.01 0.65 16.25
N LEU A 45 3.18 1.43 15.17
CA LEU A 45 2.08 1.76 14.27
C LEU A 45 1.42 0.50 13.69
N PHE A 46 2.22 -0.50 13.28
CA PHE A 46 1.68 -1.77 12.79
C PHE A 46 0.91 -2.54 13.86
N ASP A 47 1.37 -2.53 15.11
CA ASP A 47 0.67 -3.19 16.21
C ASP A 47 -0.66 -2.51 16.52
N ILE A 48 -0.69 -1.16 16.55
CA ILE A 48 -1.90 -0.35 16.70
C ILE A 48 -2.89 -0.64 15.56
N ALA A 49 -2.44 -0.58 14.30
CA ALA A 49 -3.29 -0.85 13.14
C ALA A 49 -3.82 -2.29 13.13
N LYS A 50 -3.03 -3.26 13.64
CA LYS A 50 -3.47 -4.65 13.78
C LYS A 50 -4.59 -4.79 14.82
N ALA A 51 -4.46 -4.11 15.95
CA ALA A 51 -5.51 -4.04 16.98
C ALA A 51 -6.79 -3.37 16.47
N ALA A 52 -6.68 -2.51 15.46
CA ALA A 52 -7.77 -1.80 14.80
C ALA A 52 -8.29 -2.47 13.51
N THR A 53 -7.95 -3.73 13.24
CA THR A 53 -8.30 -4.36 11.94
C THR A 53 -9.82 -4.36 11.68
N ASP A 54 -10.62 -4.44 12.74
CA ASP A 54 -12.10 -4.56 12.68
C ASP A 54 -12.85 -3.24 12.89
N VAL A 55 -12.18 -2.08 12.82
CA VAL A 55 -12.88 -0.78 12.89
C VAL A 55 -14.00 -0.68 11.85
N PRO A 56 -15.19 -0.14 12.17
CA PRO A 56 -16.26 0.08 11.19
C PRO A 56 -15.82 0.97 10.02
N ALA A 57 -16.56 0.91 8.90
CA ALA A 57 -16.25 1.69 7.70
C ALA A 57 -16.17 3.20 7.96
N VAL A 58 -17.07 3.74 8.78
CA VAL A 58 -17.06 5.16 9.17
C VAL A 58 -15.78 5.56 9.92
N GLU A 59 -15.28 4.68 10.79
CA GLU A 59 -14.05 4.90 11.55
C GLU A 59 -12.81 4.75 10.66
N PHE A 60 -12.84 3.81 9.71
CA PHE A 60 -11.81 3.70 8.68
C PHE A 60 -11.72 4.97 7.83
N ASP A 61 -12.86 5.51 7.40
CA ASP A 61 -12.91 6.75 6.62
C ASP A 61 -12.41 7.95 7.43
N ALA A 62 -12.70 8.02 8.72
CA ALA A 62 -12.14 9.04 9.61
C ALA A 62 -10.61 8.93 9.73
N LEU A 63 -10.03 7.72 9.74
CA LEU A 63 -8.58 7.53 9.76
C LEU A 63 -7.90 7.91 8.45
N VAL A 64 -8.46 7.47 7.32
CA VAL A 64 -7.85 7.69 5.99
C VAL A 64 -7.92 9.16 5.57
N THR A 65 -8.92 9.91 6.05
CA THR A 65 -9.06 11.36 5.80
C THR A 65 -8.44 12.24 6.88
N HIS A 66 -7.87 11.64 7.94
CA HIS A 66 -7.24 12.39 9.01
C HIS A 66 -6.02 13.17 8.48
N ALA A 67 -5.74 14.34 9.07
CA ALA A 67 -4.66 15.21 8.61
C ALA A 67 -3.26 14.58 8.81
N ALA A 68 -3.05 13.88 9.92
CA ALA A 68 -1.74 13.34 10.27
C ALA A 68 -1.35 12.09 9.45
N TYR A 69 -0.07 12.04 9.05
CA TYR A 69 0.54 10.94 8.29
C TYR A 69 0.28 9.57 8.93
N GLU A 70 0.54 9.41 10.24
CA GLU A 70 0.44 8.10 10.91
C GLU A 70 -0.99 7.56 10.94
N SER A 71 -1.99 8.44 11.02
CA SER A 71 -3.40 8.05 10.98
C SER A 71 -3.77 7.46 9.62
N ARG A 72 -3.33 8.12 8.53
CA ARG A 72 -3.50 7.61 7.16
C ARG A 72 -2.74 6.29 6.97
N MET A 73 -1.49 6.24 7.40
CA MET A 73 -0.67 5.04 7.32
C MET A 73 -1.30 3.86 8.08
N ALA A 74 -1.89 4.11 9.26
CA ALA A 74 -2.62 3.10 10.01
C ALA A 74 -3.84 2.57 9.21
N ALA A 75 -4.58 3.42 8.49
CA ALA A 75 -5.65 2.98 7.61
C ALA A 75 -5.15 2.03 6.50
N PHE A 76 -4.05 2.37 5.82
CA PHE A 76 -3.47 1.47 4.79
C PHE A 76 -2.89 0.18 5.39
N CYS A 77 -2.39 0.21 6.63
CA CYS A 77 -2.07 -1.00 7.39
C CYS A 77 -3.30 -1.86 7.69
N ILE A 78 -4.43 -1.25 8.06
CA ILE A 78 -5.71 -1.95 8.30
C ILE A 78 -6.18 -2.65 7.03
N LEU A 79 -6.13 -1.99 5.86
CA LEU A 79 -6.45 -2.64 4.57
C LEU A 79 -5.58 -3.86 4.32
N ASP A 80 -4.27 -3.75 4.52
CA ASP A 80 -3.36 -4.88 4.41
C ASP A 80 -3.71 -6.00 5.41
N PHE A 81 -3.99 -5.68 6.68
CA PHE A 81 -4.36 -6.70 7.66
C PHE A 81 -5.67 -7.40 7.32
N ARG A 82 -6.69 -6.68 6.83
CA ARG A 82 -7.94 -7.25 6.32
C ARG A 82 -7.67 -8.21 5.16
N SER A 83 -6.82 -7.81 4.21
CA SER A 83 -6.49 -8.61 3.02
C SER A 83 -5.78 -9.95 3.31
N ARG A 84 -5.23 -10.10 4.52
CA ARG A 84 -4.54 -11.32 4.98
C ARG A 84 -5.50 -12.41 5.45
N ARG A 85 -6.78 -12.08 5.69
CA ARG A 85 -7.81 -13.05 6.08
C ARG A 85 -8.13 -14.01 4.93
N VAL A 86 -8.85 -15.08 5.26
CA VAL A 86 -9.55 -15.88 4.24
C VAL A 86 -10.71 -15.03 3.77
N LEU A 87 -10.76 -14.76 2.47
CA LEU A 87 -11.72 -13.85 1.85
C LEU A 87 -12.24 -14.50 0.58
N SER A 88 -13.51 -14.28 0.27
CA SER A 88 -14.09 -14.51 -1.06
C SER A 88 -13.48 -13.55 -2.09
N ASP A 89 -13.74 -13.81 -3.37
CA ASP A 89 -13.31 -12.90 -4.43
C ASP A 89 -14.08 -11.56 -4.38
N GLU A 90 -15.34 -11.57 -3.95
CA GLU A 90 -16.13 -10.35 -3.75
C GLU A 90 -15.56 -9.48 -2.62
N GLU A 91 -15.16 -10.09 -1.50
CA GLU A 91 -14.52 -9.36 -0.39
C GLU A 91 -13.15 -8.80 -0.80
N ARG A 92 -12.39 -9.55 -1.62
CA ARG A 92 -11.13 -9.07 -2.22
C ARG A 92 -11.35 -7.89 -3.14
N ALA A 93 -12.34 -7.97 -4.02
CA ALA A 93 -12.69 -6.90 -4.94
C ALA A 93 -13.12 -5.65 -4.17
N THR A 94 -13.93 -5.82 -3.11
CA THR A 94 -14.35 -4.73 -2.22
C THR A 94 -13.14 -4.03 -1.58
N LEU A 95 -12.18 -4.77 -1.01
CA LEU A 95 -10.98 -4.17 -0.44
C LEU A 95 -10.12 -3.44 -1.48
N ALA A 96 -10.00 -4.00 -2.69
CA ALA A 96 -9.28 -3.36 -3.79
C ALA A 96 -9.95 -2.05 -4.23
N GLN A 97 -11.28 -2.04 -4.34
CA GLN A 97 -12.06 -0.85 -4.66
C GLN A 97 -11.91 0.22 -3.58
N THR A 98 -11.93 -0.14 -2.30
CA THR A 98 -11.67 0.81 -1.20
C THR A 98 -10.28 1.44 -1.33
N TYR A 99 -9.24 0.65 -1.65
CA TYR A 99 -7.89 1.17 -1.87
C TYR A 99 -7.83 2.14 -3.05
N LEU A 100 -8.44 1.80 -4.19
CA LEU A 100 -8.46 2.64 -5.39
C LEU A 100 -9.28 3.93 -5.18
N ALA A 101 -10.39 3.85 -4.45
CA ALA A 101 -11.26 4.98 -4.15
C ALA A 101 -10.69 5.94 -3.10
N ARG A 102 -9.67 5.53 -2.34
CA ARG A 102 -8.97 6.34 -1.33
C ARG A 102 -7.53 6.65 -1.75
N HIS A 103 -7.23 6.52 -3.04
CA HIS A 103 -5.89 6.75 -3.56
C HIS A 103 -5.45 8.21 -3.40
N ASP A 104 -6.41 9.13 -3.41
CA ASP A 104 -6.24 10.56 -3.07
C ASP A 104 -5.74 10.82 -1.63
N ALA A 105 -5.96 9.88 -0.71
CA ALA A 105 -5.46 9.98 0.65
C ALA A 105 -3.99 9.50 0.81
N ILE A 106 -3.41 8.88 -0.22
CA ILE A 106 -2.02 8.41 -0.19
C ILE A 106 -1.12 9.62 -0.41
N THR A 107 -0.34 9.96 0.61
CA THR A 107 0.62 11.08 0.58
C THR A 107 2.07 10.62 0.52
N ALA A 108 2.33 9.34 0.80
CA ALA A 108 3.67 8.79 0.85
C ALA A 108 3.77 7.42 0.17
N TRP A 109 4.94 7.15 -0.42
CA TRP A 109 5.20 5.92 -1.16
C TRP A 109 5.10 4.65 -0.31
N ASP A 110 5.28 4.73 1.00
CA ASP A 110 5.25 3.57 1.89
C ASP A 110 3.82 3.11 2.24
N MET A 111 2.82 3.98 2.10
CA MET A 111 1.42 3.57 2.14
C MET A 111 1.07 2.64 0.96
N VAL A 112 1.59 2.95 -0.24
CA VAL A 112 1.48 2.09 -1.43
C VAL A 112 2.17 0.75 -1.18
N ASP A 113 3.42 0.77 -0.71
CA ASP A 113 4.20 -0.46 -0.45
C ASP A 113 3.55 -1.35 0.60
N ARG A 114 2.88 -0.75 1.57
CA ARG A 114 2.18 -1.49 2.61
C ARG A 114 0.97 -2.24 2.08
N ALA A 115 0.14 -1.59 1.27
CA ALA A 115 -1.18 -2.09 0.89
C ALA A 115 -1.18 -2.79 -0.48
N ALA A 116 -0.62 -2.14 -1.50
CA ALA A 116 -0.83 -2.50 -2.91
C ALA A 116 -0.57 -3.97 -3.25
N PRO A 117 0.49 -4.66 -2.76
CA PRO A 117 0.75 -6.05 -3.13
C PRO A 117 -0.41 -6.98 -2.75
N ARG A 118 -0.95 -6.86 -1.54
CA ARG A 118 -2.02 -7.76 -1.10
C ARG A 118 -3.42 -7.24 -1.38
N VAL A 119 -3.61 -5.93 -1.31
CA VAL A 119 -4.93 -5.30 -1.44
C VAL A 119 -5.33 -5.15 -2.90
N LEU A 120 -4.37 -4.98 -3.82
CA LEU A 120 -4.64 -4.85 -5.26
C LEU A 120 -4.01 -6.00 -6.07
N GLY A 121 -2.76 -6.35 -5.81
CA GLY A 121 -2.04 -7.39 -6.54
C GLY A 121 -2.65 -8.79 -6.38
N ARG A 122 -3.05 -9.18 -5.17
CA ARG A 122 -3.69 -10.48 -4.94
C ARG A 122 -5.04 -10.62 -5.65
N PRO A 123 -5.98 -9.67 -5.55
CA PRO A 123 -7.24 -9.73 -6.30
C PRO A 123 -7.05 -9.81 -7.82
N ILE A 124 -6.09 -9.07 -8.39
CA ILE A 124 -5.78 -9.17 -9.83
C ILE A 124 -5.27 -10.56 -10.17
N LEU A 125 -4.35 -11.11 -9.37
CA LEU A 125 -3.79 -12.44 -9.61
C LEU A 125 -4.86 -13.54 -9.56
N THR A 126 -5.86 -13.42 -8.68
CA THR A 126 -6.94 -14.42 -8.56
C THR A 126 -8.09 -14.19 -9.54
N GLY A 127 -8.06 -13.12 -10.36
CA GLY A 127 -9.14 -12.76 -11.27
C GLY A 127 -10.35 -12.10 -10.61
N ALA A 128 -10.24 -11.72 -9.33
CA ALA A 128 -11.29 -10.98 -8.62
C ALA A 128 -11.41 -9.52 -9.07
N VAL A 129 -10.33 -8.97 -9.64
CA VAL A 129 -10.26 -7.61 -10.20
C VAL A 129 -9.57 -7.70 -11.56
N ASP A 130 -10.05 -6.94 -12.53
CA ASP A 130 -9.43 -6.86 -13.86
C ASP A 130 -8.01 -6.26 -13.78
N GLY A 131 -7.05 -6.90 -14.44
CA GLY A 131 -5.68 -6.45 -14.51
C GLY A 131 -5.48 -5.15 -15.29
N ALA A 132 -6.42 -4.75 -16.15
CA ALA A 132 -6.36 -3.51 -16.92
C ALA A 132 -6.22 -2.25 -16.05
N ILE A 133 -6.59 -2.32 -14.76
CA ILE A 133 -6.38 -1.23 -13.80
C ILE A 133 -4.89 -0.86 -13.63
N LEU A 134 -3.97 -1.80 -13.84
CA LEU A 134 -2.53 -1.52 -13.76
C LEU A 134 -2.10 -0.56 -14.88
N ASP A 135 -2.64 -0.72 -16.09
CA ASP A 135 -2.35 0.16 -17.22
C ASP A 135 -2.95 1.55 -17.04
N GLU A 136 -4.13 1.64 -16.41
CA GLU A 136 -4.73 2.93 -16.03
C GLU A 136 -3.86 3.66 -15.01
N LEU A 137 -3.46 2.97 -13.94
CA LEU A 137 -2.62 3.53 -12.90
C LEU A 137 -1.25 3.97 -13.45
N ALA A 138 -0.64 3.18 -14.35
CA ALA A 138 0.65 3.50 -14.98
C ALA A 138 0.61 4.76 -15.85
N ARG A 139 -0.55 5.10 -16.44
CA ARG A 139 -0.74 6.31 -17.26
C ARG A 139 -1.14 7.54 -16.44
N SER A 140 -1.33 7.41 -15.13
CA SER A 140 -1.80 8.53 -14.30
C SER A 140 -0.75 9.63 -14.19
N ALA A 141 -1.19 10.89 -14.09
CA ALA A 141 -0.31 12.02 -13.77
C ALA A 141 0.27 11.93 -12.33
N ASP A 142 -0.41 11.21 -11.44
CA ASP A 142 0.01 11.03 -10.05
C ASP A 142 1.08 9.92 -9.91
N PRO A 143 2.29 10.24 -9.41
CA PRO A 143 3.35 9.25 -9.21
C PRO A 143 2.99 8.14 -8.22
N LEU A 144 2.11 8.36 -7.25
CA LEU A 144 1.71 7.32 -6.29
C LEU A 144 0.76 6.30 -6.93
N ARG A 145 -0.06 6.73 -7.90
CA ARG A 145 -0.86 5.83 -8.74
C ARG A 145 0.04 4.97 -9.60
N ARG A 146 0.99 5.59 -10.30
CA ARG A 146 2.00 4.85 -11.09
C ARG A 146 2.83 3.90 -10.24
N ARG A 147 3.21 4.30 -9.02
CA ARG A 147 3.88 3.39 -8.06
C ARG A 147 2.98 2.20 -7.71
N SER A 148 1.69 2.40 -7.52
CA SER A 148 0.74 1.31 -7.23
C SER A 148 0.66 0.31 -8.38
N ALA A 149 0.72 0.80 -9.63
CA ALA A 149 0.73 -0.04 -10.83
C ALA A 149 1.86 -1.08 -10.81
N ILE A 150 3.05 -0.72 -10.35
CA ILE A 150 4.22 -1.62 -10.34
C ILE A 150 4.46 -2.31 -8.99
N THR A 151 4.01 -1.73 -7.89
CA THR A 151 4.10 -2.34 -6.56
C THR A 151 3.07 -3.46 -6.37
N ALA A 152 1.85 -3.34 -6.90
CA ALA A 152 0.85 -4.40 -6.81
C ALA A 152 1.32 -5.76 -7.41
N PRO A 153 1.94 -5.78 -8.62
CA PRO A 153 2.55 -6.98 -9.20
C PRO A 153 3.60 -7.69 -8.35
N LEU A 154 4.16 -7.10 -7.28
CA LEU A 154 5.06 -7.84 -6.37
C LEU A 154 4.39 -9.10 -5.80
N TRP A 155 3.05 -9.14 -5.75
CA TRP A 155 2.32 -10.36 -5.43
C TRP A 155 2.40 -11.45 -6.50
N PHE A 156 2.48 -11.08 -7.79
CA PHE A 156 2.70 -12.01 -8.89
C PHE A 156 4.06 -12.69 -8.75
N VAL A 157 5.11 -11.91 -8.41
CA VAL A 157 6.43 -12.47 -8.12
C VAL A 157 6.39 -13.44 -6.94
N LYS A 158 5.63 -13.10 -5.91
CA LYS A 158 5.53 -13.90 -4.69
C LYS A 158 4.70 -15.19 -4.85
N LYS A 159 3.63 -15.17 -5.66
CA LYS A 159 2.59 -16.20 -5.67
C LYS A 159 2.07 -16.62 -7.06
N GLY A 160 2.37 -15.87 -8.11
CA GLY A 160 1.92 -16.15 -9.47
C GLY A 160 2.86 -17.09 -10.23
N SER A 161 2.43 -17.47 -11.43
CA SER A 161 3.21 -18.19 -12.45
C SER A 161 4.26 -17.29 -13.11
N SER A 162 5.11 -17.86 -13.97
CA SER A 162 6.05 -17.07 -14.78
C SER A 162 5.32 -16.09 -15.71
N ALA A 163 4.19 -16.51 -16.30
CA ALA A 163 3.37 -15.63 -17.13
C ALA A 163 2.81 -14.44 -16.33
N ASP A 164 2.42 -14.63 -15.06
CA ASP A 164 1.99 -13.52 -14.21
C ASP A 164 3.14 -12.55 -13.89
N VAL A 165 4.37 -13.07 -13.73
CA VAL A 165 5.57 -12.23 -13.56
C VAL A 165 5.89 -11.45 -14.83
N GLU A 166 5.78 -12.08 -16.00
CA GLU A 166 5.94 -11.41 -17.29
C GLU A 166 4.92 -10.29 -17.47
N ARG A 167 3.65 -10.47 -17.06
CA ARG A 167 2.67 -9.37 -17.07
C ARG A 167 3.13 -8.17 -16.25
N GLY A 168 3.75 -8.38 -15.08
CA GLY A 168 4.28 -7.27 -14.29
C GLY A 168 5.56 -6.67 -14.89
N LEU A 169 6.33 -7.41 -15.68
CA LEU A 169 7.44 -6.86 -16.47
C LEU A 169 6.93 -5.93 -17.58
N VAL A 170 5.81 -6.25 -18.22
CA VAL A 170 5.15 -5.34 -19.18
C VAL A 170 4.78 -3.99 -18.53
N VAL A 171 4.26 -4.02 -17.30
CA VAL A 171 4.00 -2.78 -16.53
C VAL A 171 5.30 -2.08 -16.12
N ALA A 172 6.37 -2.82 -15.87
CA ALA A 172 7.68 -2.24 -15.58
C ALA A 172 8.24 -1.49 -16.82
N ASP A 173 8.12 -2.09 -18.00
CA ASP A 173 8.59 -1.53 -19.27
C ASP A 173 7.86 -0.21 -19.61
N SER A 174 6.55 -0.12 -19.33
CA SER A 174 5.79 1.11 -19.58
C SER A 174 6.15 2.27 -18.64
N LEU A 175 6.93 2.02 -17.58
CA LEU A 175 7.36 2.99 -16.57
C LEU A 175 8.89 3.21 -16.56
N ASP A 176 9.64 2.69 -17.54
CA ASP A 176 11.11 2.78 -17.55
C ASP A 176 11.62 4.22 -17.60
N ASP A 177 10.92 5.09 -18.34
CA ASP A 177 11.27 6.50 -18.51
C ASP A 177 10.57 7.43 -17.48
N ASP A 178 9.98 6.89 -16.41
CA ASP A 178 9.31 7.70 -15.39
C ASP A 178 10.28 8.67 -14.71
N GLU A 179 9.97 9.96 -14.68
CA GLU A 179 10.85 10.96 -14.09
C GLU A 179 10.90 10.85 -12.55
N HIS A 180 9.83 10.34 -11.93
CA HIS A 180 9.65 10.38 -10.49
C HIS A 180 10.54 9.33 -9.79
N PRO A 181 11.41 9.73 -8.85
CA PRO A 181 12.41 8.83 -8.26
C PRO A 181 11.79 7.66 -7.48
N HIS A 182 10.63 7.88 -6.85
CA HIS A 182 9.91 6.80 -6.18
C HIS A 182 9.30 5.80 -7.17
N VAL A 183 8.87 6.20 -8.37
CA VAL A 183 8.36 5.22 -9.34
C VAL A 183 9.52 4.38 -9.89
N ARG A 184 10.61 5.03 -10.33
CA ARG A 184 11.82 4.35 -10.79
C ARG A 184 12.38 3.36 -9.77
N SER A 185 12.34 3.69 -8.47
CA SER A 185 12.82 2.77 -7.44
C SER A 185 11.92 1.53 -7.31
N ALA A 186 10.61 1.67 -7.48
CA ALA A 186 9.67 0.55 -7.48
C ALA A 186 9.85 -0.34 -8.71
N VAL A 187 10.03 0.24 -9.91
CA VAL A 187 10.36 -0.49 -11.15
C VAL A 187 11.62 -1.32 -10.98
N ARG A 188 12.72 -0.73 -10.50
CA ARG A 188 13.97 -1.46 -10.22
C ARG A 188 13.76 -2.59 -9.22
N THR A 189 12.98 -2.34 -8.17
CA THR A 189 12.66 -3.35 -7.15
C THR A 189 11.90 -4.51 -7.75
N TYR A 190 10.88 -4.24 -8.55
CA TYR A 190 10.11 -5.26 -9.25
C TYR A 190 11.01 -6.11 -10.16
N ARG A 191 11.78 -5.48 -11.06
CA ARG A 191 12.71 -6.19 -11.97
C ARG A 191 13.70 -7.07 -11.23
N LYS A 192 14.30 -6.57 -10.13
CA LYS A 192 15.20 -7.36 -9.27
C LYS A 192 14.54 -8.62 -8.72
N HIS A 193 13.28 -8.54 -8.32
CA HIS A 193 12.54 -9.68 -7.80
C HIS A 193 12.07 -10.62 -8.93
N ALA A 194 11.64 -10.07 -10.07
CA ALA A 194 11.23 -10.82 -11.25
C ALA A 194 12.38 -11.66 -11.83
N ALA A 195 13.59 -11.10 -11.92
CA ALA A 195 14.79 -11.80 -12.45
C ALA A 195 15.16 -13.07 -11.66
N ARG A 196 14.72 -13.20 -10.40
CA ARG A 196 14.91 -14.42 -9.59
C ARG A 196 13.91 -15.54 -9.92
N ARG A 197 12.81 -15.20 -10.61
CA ARG A 197 11.72 -16.12 -10.99
C ARG A 197 11.76 -16.45 -12.48
N VAL A 198 12.00 -15.43 -13.30
CA VAL A 198 12.07 -15.51 -14.76
C VAL A 198 13.39 -14.83 -15.15
N PRO A 199 14.48 -15.58 -15.33
CA PRO A 199 15.74 -14.99 -15.75
C PRO A 199 15.57 -14.36 -17.14
N PRO A 200 16.26 -13.25 -17.43
CA PRO A 200 16.24 -12.69 -18.78
C PRO A 200 16.70 -13.76 -19.76
N SER A 201 15.95 -13.94 -20.85
CA SER A 201 16.35 -14.82 -21.94
C SER A 201 17.79 -14.50 -22.33
N ALA A 202 18.67 -15.50 -22.31
CA ALA A 202 20.01 -15.34 -22.86
C ALA A 202 19.84 -15.06 -24.36
N GLY A 203 19.96 -13.78 -24.73
CA GLY A 203 20.11 -13.36 -26.11
C GLY A 203 21.45 -13.77 -26.67
#